data_AF-A0A953D1Y2-F1
#
_entry.id   AF-A0A953D1Y2-F1
#
_cell.length_a   1.000
_cell.length_b   1.000
_cell.length_c   1.000
_cell.angle_alpha   90.00
_cell.angle_beta   90.00
_cell.angle_gamma   90.00
#
_symmetry.space_group_name_H-M   'P 1'
#
loop_
_entity.id
_entity.type
_entity.pdbx_description
1 polymer ?
#
loop_
_entity_poly.entity_id
_entity_poly.type
_entity_poly.pdbx_seq_one_letter_code
_entity_poly.pdbx_strand_id
1 'polypeptide(L)'
;MGMYDRLYSRIPLPDCNLPTDIELQTKDLECLLDCYVIDADGRLLLCQSRPDDPPDPTGAEDTGYHGDLCFYTLSEPDGEPHEFLARFTHGRLEWIRRNPEGERTWRAQARRLQEHLAKPSGQKGEGNRDG
;
A
#
# COMPACT_ATOMS: atom_id res chain seq x y z
N MET A 1 -11.11 -7.46 -1.62
CA MET A 1 -9.85 -6.71 -1.76
C MET A 1 -9.02 -7.41 -2.84
N GLY A 2 -8.42 -6.66 -3.76
CA GLY A 2 -7.65 -7.23 -4.88
C GLY A 2 -6.16 -7.39 -4.55
N MET A 3 -5.47 -8.19 -5.36
CA MET A 3 -4.02 -8.45 -5.33
C MET A 3 -3.18 -7.16 -5.33
N TYR A 4 -1.99 -7.22 -4.75
CA TYR A 4 -1.04 -6.12 -4.61
C TYR A 4 0.39 -6.70 -4.60
N ASP A 5 1.39 -5.86 -4.75
CA ASP A 5 2.79 -6.20 -4.48
C ASP A 5 3.26 -5.56 -3.18
N ARG A 6 4.29 -6.17 -2.58
CA ARG A 6 4.94 -5.67 -1.38
C ARG A 6 6.09 -4.76 -1.76
N LEU A 7 6.26 -3.68 -1.01
CA LEU A 7 7.33 -2.72 -1.20
C LEU A 7 7.95 -2.40 0.16
N TYR A 8 9.28 -2.28 0.18
CA TYR A 8 10.03 -1.80 1.32
C TYR A 8 10.92 -0.64 0.88
N SER A 9 11.10 0.36 1.74
CA SER A 9 11.96 1.50 1.43
C SER A 9 13.12 1.58 2.41
N ARG A 10 14.35 1.56 1.90
CA ARG A 10 15.57 1.86 2.67
C ARG A 10 15.80 3.37 2.80
N ILE A 11 15.04 4.17 2.05
CA ILE A 11 15.02 5.62 2.15
C ILE A 11 13.89 6.02 3.12
N PRO A 12 14.14 6.92 4.09
CA PRO A 12 13.11 7.40 5.00
C PRO A 12 11.92 8.00 4.27
N LEU A 13 10.71 7.62 4.69
CA LEU A 13 9.47 8.17 4.12
C LEU A 13 9.23 9.58 4.65
N PRO A 14 8.96 10.57 3.77
CA PRO A 14 8.82 11.96 4.19
C PRO A 14 7.50 12.20 4.95
N ASP A 15 7.49 13.23 5.79
CA ASP A 15 6.29 13.79 6.43
C ASP A 15 5.43 12.77 7.23
N CYS A 16 6.09 11.75 7.80
CA CYS A 16 5.49 10.76 8.67
C CYS A 16 6.49 10.23 9.72
N ASN A 17 5.98 9.61 10.80
CA ASN A 17 6.77 8.98 11.86
C ASN A 17 6.76 7.45 11.73
N LEU A 18 6.61 6.94 10.51
CA LEU A 18 6.62 5.50 10.27
C LEU A 18 8.03 4.95 10.49
N PRO A 19 8.18 3.75 11.08
CA PRO A 19 9.48 3.09 11.15
C PRO A 19 10.04 2.85 9.74
N THR A 20 11.36 2.79 9.63
CA THR A 20 12.02 2.26 8.43
C THR A 20 11.77 0.76 8.32
N ASP A 21 11.84 0.21 7.11
CA ASP A 21 11.70 -1.24 6.84
C ASP A 21 10.32 -1.85 7.18
N ILE A 22 9.27 -1.03 7.22
CA ILE A 22 7.90 -1.53 7.25
C ILE A 22 7.47 -2.04 5.88
N GLU A 23 6.50 -2.97 5.89
CA GLU A 23 5.84 -3.39 4.66
C GLU A 23 4.90 -2.27 4.15
N LEU A 24 5.09 -1.94 2.89
CA LEU A 24 4.21 -1.07 2.10
C LEU A 24 3.58 -1.93 1.00
N GLN A 25 2.45 -1.49 0.46
CA GLN A 25 1.76 -2.16 -0.64
C GLN A 25 1.65 -1.24 -1.85
N THR A 26 1.75 -1.80 -3.05
CA THR A 26 1.49 -1.09 -4.31
C THR A 26 0.60 -1.92 -5.23
N LYS A 27 -0.12 -1.21 -6.11
CA LYS A 27 -0.96 -1.80 -7.15
C LYS A 27 -0.57 -1.34 -8.56
N ASP A 28 0.53 -0.60 -8.67
CA ASP A 28 0.98 0.01 -9.92
C ASP A 28 2.00 -0.86 -10.67
N LEU A 29 2.35 -2.02 -10.10
CA LEU A 29 3.21 -3.04 -10.69
C LEU A 29 2.35 -4.25 -11.15
N GLU A 30 2.91 -5.45 -11.18
CA GLU A 30 2.25 -6.65 -11.72
C GLU A 30 1.15 -7.20 -10.79
N CYS A 31 1.10 -6.73 -9.55
CA CYS A 31 0.20 -7.16 -8.49
C CYS A 31 0.31 -8.66 -8.19
N LEU A 32 1.47 -9.29 -8.34
CA LEU A 32 1.68 -10.74 -8.22
C LEU A 32 2.11 -11.20 -6.81
N LEU A 33 1.99 -10.35 -5.80
CA LEU A 33 2.56 -10.53 -4.46
C LEU A 33 4.09 -10.60 -4.47
N ASP A 34 4.71 -9.95 -5.45
CA ASP A 34 6.15 -9.84 -5.53
C ASP A 34 6.69 -8.89 -4.43
N CYS A 35 7.96 -9.05 -4.09
CA CYS A 35 8.62 -8.27 -3.05
C CYS A 35 9.62 -7.31 -3.67
N TYR A 36 9.37 -6.00 -3.56
CA TYR A 36 10.25 -4.96 -4.07
C TYR A 36 10.92 -4.17 -2.94
N VAL A 37 12.13 -3.67 -3.21
CA VAL A 37 12.87 -2.78 -2.31
C VAL A 37 13.32 -1.54 -3.07
N ILE A 38 12.98 -0.35 -2.57
CA ILE A 38 13.69 0.88 -2.91
C ILE A 38 14.97 0.89 -2.09
N ASP A 39 16.12 0.67 -2.74
CA ASP A 39 17.40 0.63 -2.05
C ASP A 39 17.92 2.02 -1.66
N ALA A 40 19.05 2.07 -0.95
CA ALA A 40 19.65 3.33 -0.51
C ALA A 40 20.19 4.18 -1.68
N ASP A 41 20.42 3.59 -2.85
CA ASP A 41 20.88 4.26 -4.08
C ASP A 41 19.70 4.76 -4.95
N GLY A 42 18.47 4.53 -4.49
CA GLY A 42 17.23 4.93 -5.15
C GLY A 42 16.82 4.01 -6.31
N ARG A 43 17.30 2.77 -6.38
CA ARG A 43 16.86 1.79 -7.38
C ARG A 43 15.68 1.00 -6.84
N LEU A 44 14.79 0.58 -7.74
CA LEU A 44 13.73 -0.38 -7.41
C LEU A 44 14.20 -1.79 -7.75
N LEU A 45 14.41 -2.60 -6.72
CA LEU A 45 14.92 -3.96 -6.84
C LEU A 45 13.80 -4.99 -6.62
N LEU A 46 13.71 -6.01 -7.47
CA LEU A 46 12.84 -7.17 -7.28
C LEU A 46 13.59 -8.24 -6.46
N CYS A 47 13.13 -8.47 -5.25
CA CYS A 47 13.70 -9.45 -4.31
C CYS A 47 13.07 -10.83 -4.52
N GLN A 48 13.89 -11.88 -4.39
CA GLN A 48 13.44 -13.27 -4.44
C GLN A 48 13.07 -13.83 -3.05
N SER A 49 12.92 -12.96 -2.05
CA SER A 49 12.55 -13.36 -0.68
C SER A 49 11.18 -14.02 -0.67
N ARG A 50 11.01 -15.02 0.21
CA ARG A 50 9.71 -15.63 0.43
C ARG A 50 8.77 -14.63 1.13
N PRO A 51 7.44 -14.80 1.03
CA PRO A 51 6.48 -13.89 1.65
C PRO A 51 6.71 -13.69 3.16
N ASP A 52 7.04 -14.75 3.89
CA ASP A 52 7.21 -14.67 5.35
C ASP A 52 8.62 -14.22 5.79
N ASP A 53 9.55 -14.07 4.84
CA ASP A 53 10.91 -13.64 5.13
C ASP A 53 11.03 -12.12 5.02
N PRO A 54 11.92 -11.50 5.83
CA PRO A 54 12.32 -10.12 5.61
C PRO A 54 12.87 -9.92 4.18
N PRO A 55 12.68 -8.74 3.58
CA PRO A 55 13.23 -8.46 2.26
C PRO A 55 14.77 -8.52 2.30
N ASP A 56 15.33 -9.42 1.50
CA ASP A 56 16.76 -9.54 1.26
C ASP A 56 17.08 -9.08 -0.17
N PRO A 57 17.70 -7.89 -0.33
CA PRO A 57 18.11 -7.41 -1.64
C PRO A 57 19.33 -8.15 -2.20
N THR A 58 19.93 -9.09 -1.47
CA THR A 58 21.07 -9.87 -1.95
C THR A 58 20.66 -10.72 -3.15
N GLY A 59 21.25 -10.42 -4.31
CA GLY A 59 20.89 -11.09 -5.57
C GLY A 59 19.56 -10.63 -6.17
N ALA A 60 18.96 -9.56 -5.64
CA ALA A 60 17.79 -8.93 -6.24
C ALA A 60 18.10 -8.35 -7.62
N GLU A 61 17.10 -8.33 -8.50
CA GLU A 61 17.20 -7.80 -9.85
C GLU A 61 16.87 -6.31 -9.86
N ASP A 62 17.72 -5.49 -10.50
CA ASP A 62 17.40 -4.10 -10.77
C ASP A 62 16.37 -4.04 -11.90
N THR A 63 15.18 -3.54 -11.57
CA THR A 63 14.04 -3.49 -12.51
C THR A 63 14.23 -2.44 -13.61
N GLY A 64 15.14 -1.46 -13.41
CA GLY A 64 15.27 -0.31 -14.30
C GLY A 64 14.01 0.56 -14.37
N TYR A 65 13.14 0.49 -13.34
CA TYR A 65 11.83 1.13 -13.35
C TYR A 65 11.89 2.63 -13.66
N HIS A 66 10.97 3.10 -14.51
CA HIS A 66 10.82 4.49 -14.91
C HIS A 66 9.34 4.84 -14.92
N GLY A 67 8.92 5.79 -14.08
CA GLY A 67 7.50 6.10 -13.92
C GLY A 67 7.18 6.71 -12.56
N ASP A 68 5.89 6.83 -12.29
CA ASP A 68 5.37 7.12 -10.95
C ASP A 68 4.91 5.82 -10.30
N LEU A 69 5.26 5.64 -9.03
CA LEU A 69 4.84 4.52 -8.23
C LEU A 69 4.04 5.04 -7.02
N CYS A 70 2.77 4.65 -6.91
CA CYS A 70 1.96 4.86 -5.73
C CYS A 70 2.06 3.65 -4.80
N PHE A 71 2.27 3.90 -3.51
CA PHE A 71 2.32 2.87 -2.49
C PHE A 71 1.78 3.37 -1.15
N TYR A 72 1.31 2.46 -0.31
CA TYR A 72 0.58 2.80 0.90
C TYR A 72 0.81 1.79 2.01
N THR A 73 0.43 2.19 3.23
CA THR A 73 0.36 1.31 4.40
C THR A 73 -0.71 1.82 5.37
N LEU A 74 -1.05 1.00 6.36
CA LEU A 74 -1.85 1.40 7.51
C LEU A 74 -0.93 1.42 8.72
N SER A 75 -0.80 2.55 9.39
CA SER A 75 -0.02 2.61 10.63
C SER A 75 -0.68 1.78 11.72
N GLU A 76 0.12 1.13 12.55
CA GLU A 76 -0.35 0.52 13.79
C GLU A 76 -0.01 1.41 14.99
N PRO A 77 -0.84 1.46 16.04
CA PRO A 77 -2.09 0.69 16.24
C PRO A 77 -3.36 1.42 15.77
N ASP A 78 -3.25 2.66 15.30
CA ASP A 78 -4.37 3.54 14.98
C ASP A 78 -5.06 3.21 13.64
N GLY A 79 -4.42 2.42 12.78
CA GLY A 79 -4.93 2.01 11.48
C GLY A 79 -4.97 3.15 10.48
N GLU A 80 -4.15 4.19 10.69
CA GLU A 80 -4.23 5.39 9.86
C GLU A 80 -3.58 5.17 8.50
N PRO A 81 -4.27 5.47 7.38
CA PRO A 81 -3.71 5.26 6.07
C PRO A 81 -2.65 6.32 5.77
N HIS A 82 -1.51 5.83 5.29
CA HIS A 82 -0.43 6.61 4.74
C HIS A 82 -0.23 6.21 3.27
N GLU A 83 -0.19 7.20 2.39
CA GLU A 83 0.02 6.97 0.95
C GLU A 83 1.16 7.86 0.46
N PHE A 84 1.94 7.34 -0.46
CA PHE A 84 3.13 7.98 -1.00
C PHE A 84 3.18 7.84 -2.50
N LEU A 85 3.79 8.82 -3.14
CA LEU A 85 4.15 8.81 -4.55
C LEU A 85 5.67 8.88 -4.66
N ALA A 86 6.23 8.03 -5.49
CA ALA A 86 7.63 8.08 -5.89
C ALA A 86 7.76 8.30 -7.39
N ARG A 87 8.65 9.20 -7.81
CA ARG A 87 9.05 9.35 -9.22
C ARG A 87 10.39 8.68 -9.44
N PHE A 88 10.44 7.81 -10.44
CA PHE A 88 11.67 7.24 -10.96
C PHE A 88 11.94 7.75 -12.37
N THR A 89 13.19 8.07 -12.66
CA THR A 89 13.65 8.49 -13.99
C THR A 89 15.00 7.84 -14.26
N HIS A 90 15.10 7.19 -15.41
CA HIS A 90 16.27 6.38 -15.82
C HIS A 90 16.67 5.32 -14.77
N GLY A 91 15.70 4.60 -14.20
CA GLY A 91 15.96 3.55 -13.21
C GLY A 91 16.30 4.06 -11.81
N ARG A 92 16.19 5.38 -11.55
CA ARG A 92 16.56 5.99 -10.27
C ARG A 92 15.47 6.86 -9.72
N LEU A 93 15.30 6.79 -8.41
CA LEU A 93 14.39 7.62 -7.65
C LEU A 93 14.85 9.09 -7.69
N GLU A 94 13.93 9.96 -8.07
CA GLU A 94 14.14 11.42 -8.00
C GLU A 94 13.56 12.01 -6.72
N TRP A 95 12.38 11.55 -6.30
CA TRP A 95 11.73 11.99 -5.08
C TRP A 95 10.68 10.99 -4.60
N ILE A 96 10.43 11.03 -3.28
CA ILE A 96 9.26 10.45 -2.63
C ILE A 96 8.50 11.60 -1.98
N ARG A 97 7.18 11.57 -2.03
CA ARG A 97 6.29 12.54 -1.37
C ARG A 97 5.10 11.83 -0.75
N ARG A 98 4.61 12.37 0.35
CA ARG A 98 3.33 11.95 0.92
C ARG A 98 2.18 12.39 0.01
N ASN A 99 1.15 11.55 -0.13
CA ASN A 99 -0.06 11.80 -0.92
C ASN A 99 -1.30 11.91 0.00
N PRO A 100 -1.50 13.05 0.68
CA PRO A 100 -2.62 13.22 1.61
C PRO A 100 -3.99 13.19 0.91
N GLU A 101 -4.06 13.39 -0.40
CA GLU A 101 -5.32 13.29 -1.14
C GLU A 101 -5.79 11.84 -1.29
N GLY A 102 -4.85 10.94 -1.58
CA GLY A 102 -5.06 9.50 -1.57
C GLY A 102 -5.51 9.01 -0.19
N GLU A 103 -4.79 9.44 0.87
CA GLU A 103 -5.15 9.13 2.26
C GLU A 103 -6.60 9.52 2.62
N ARG A 104 -7.04 10.72 2.21
CA ARG A 104 -8.42 11.18 2.44
C ARG A 104 -9.45 10.29 1.73
N THR A 105 -9.14 9.82 0.53
CA THR A 105 -10.00 8.94 -0.25
C THR A 105 -10.17 7.59 0.47
N TRP A 106 -9.07 7.02 0.95
CA TRP A 106 -9.08 5.78 1.74
C TRP A 106 -9.88 5.93 3.04
N ARG A 107 -9.68 7.01 3.80
CA ARG A 107 -10.46 7.29 5.03
C ARG A 107 -11.95 7.36 4.75
N ALA A 108 -12.35 8.03 3.66
CA ALA A 108 -13.75 8.14 3.27
C ALA A 108 -14.35 6.78 2.88
N GLN A 109 -13.59 5.93 2.17
CA GLN A 109 -14.04 4.58 1.81
C GLN A 109 -14.14 3.66 3.04
N ALA A 110 -13.13 3.65 3.91
CA ALA A 110 -13.12 2.85 5.13
C ALA A 110 -14.32 3.22 6.04
N ARG A 111 -14.59 4.51 6.21
CA ARG A 111 -15.75 4.99 6.97
C ARG A 111 -17.07 4.53 6.37
N ARG A 112 -17.23 4.61 5.05
CA ARG A 112 -18.44 4.12 4.36
C ARG A 112 -18.64 2.62 4.54
N LEU A 113 -17.55 1.83 4.51
CA LEU A 113 -17.61 0.39 4.73
C LEU A 113 -18.04 0.07 6.16
N GLN A 114 -17.46 0.75 7.16
CA GLN A 114 -17.86 0.62 8.56
C GLN A 114 -19.33 1.00 8.78
N GLU A 115 -19.78 2.12 8.23
CA GLU A 115 -21.18 2.54 8.29
C GLU A 115 -22.13 1.54 7.61
N HIS A 116 -21.70 0.87 6.55
CA HIS A 116 -22.48 -0.17 5.88
C HIS A 116 -22.53 -1.47 6.71
N LEU A 117 -21.40 -1.89 7.30
CA LEU A 117 -21.30 -3.08 8.14
C LEU A 117 -22.00 -2.90 9.50
N ALA A 118 -22.07 -1.66 10.02
CA ALA A 118 -22.74 -1.33 11.28
C ALA A 118 -24.27 -1.19 11.14
N LYS A 119 -24.80 -1.13 9.92
CA LYS A 119 -26.26 -1.20 9.72
C LYS A 119 -26.69 -2.64 9.98
N PRO A 120 -27.64 -2.90 10.89
CA PRO A 120 -28.19 -4.23 11.03
C PRO A 120 -28.80 -4.62 9.68
N SER A 121 -28.53 -5.85 9.25
CA SER A 121 -29.24 -6.48 8.14
C SER A 121 -30.73 -6.39 8.43
N GLY A 122 -31.37 -5.37 7.84
CA GLY A 122 -32.78 -5.11 8.03
C GLY A 122 -33.57 -6.30 7.54
N GLN A 123 -33.99 -7.13 8.49
CA GLN A 123 -35.31 -7.75 8.58
C GLN A 123 -36.20 -7.41 7.37
N LYS A 124 -36.36 -8.36 6.45
CA LYS A 124 -37.59 -8.39 5.65
C LYS A 124 -38.71 -8.65 6.64
N GLY A 125 -39.45 -7.59 6.96
CA GLY A 125 -40.62 -7.67 7.81
C GLY A 125 -41.60 -8.69 7.25
N GLU A 126 -41.90 -9.70 8.07
CA GLU A 126 -43.20 -10.35 8.05
C GLU A 126 -44.28 -9.31 8.32
N GLY A 127 -45.33 -9.32 7.50
CA GLY A 127 -46.54 -8.55 7.75
C GLY A 127 -47.34 -8.24 6.49
N ASN A 128 -48.21 -9.16 6.05
CA ASN A 128 -49.60 -9.05 6.48
C ASN A 128 -50.37 -10.38 6.29
N ARG A 129 -51.17 -10.69 7.31
CA ARG A 129 -52.13 -11.79 7.40
C ARG A 129 -53.43 -11.44 6.67
N ASP A 130 -54.07 -12.49 6.19
CA ASP A 130 -55.52 -12.78 6.13
C ASP A 130 -56.52 -11.71 5.67
N GLY A 131 -57.31 -12.12 4.68
CA GLY A 131 -58.54 -11.50 4.19
C GLY A 131 -59.08 -12.25 2.98
#